data_AF-A0A376F5E7-F1
#
_entry.id   AF-A0A376F5E7-F1
#
_cell.length_a   1.000
_cell.length_b   1.000
_cell.length_c   1.000
_cell.angle_alpha   90.00
_cell.angle_beta   90.00
_cell.angle_gamma   90.00
#
_symmetry.space_group_name_H-M   'P 1'
#
loop_
_entity.id
_entity.type
_entity.pdbx_description
1 polymer ?
#
loop_
_entity_poly.entity_id
_entity_poly.type
_entity_poly.pdbx_seq_one_letter_code
_entity_poly.pdbx_strand_id
1 'polypeptide(L)' 'MGVIRLADSSYPPFGASVQNAEKQEIGIVNDDGQTYLSGLKPGAKLNVSWDGEVQCAVTVPEKLSGLNQNGNLLLPCQ' A
#
# COMPACT_ATOMS: atom_id res chain seq x y z
N MET A 1 -8.39 -6.18 -1.24
CA MET A 1 -8.00 -4.80 -1.61
C MET A 1 -7.37 -4.13 -0.39
N GLY A 2 -6.55 -3.10 -0.59
CA GLY A 2 -5.94 -2.33 0.50
C GLY A 2 -6.27 -0.85 0.39
N VAL A 3 -6.15 -0.12 1.49
CA VAL A 3 -6.20 1.35 1.53
C VAL A 3 -4.90 1.83 2.14
N ILE A 4 -4.10 2.56 1.38
CA ILE A 4 -2.84 3.13 1.85
C ILE A 4 -3.12 4.52 2.41
N ARG A 5 -2.59 4.81 3.60
CA ARG A 5 -2.80 6.09 4.27
C ARG A 5 -1.50 6.66 4.80
N LEU A 6 -1.23 7.92 4.52
CA LEU A 6 -0.04 8.63 4.96
C LEU A 6 -0.12 8.97 6.46
N ALA A 7 1.02 9.28 7.08
CA ALA A 7 1.11 9.61 8.51
C ALA A 7 0.28 10.85 8.90
N ASP A 8 0.08 11.78 7.97
CA ASP A 8 -0.77 12.97 8.12
C ASP A 8 -2.27 12.69 7.92
N SER A 9 -2.65 11.42 7.80
CA SER A 9 -4.02 10.94 7.50
C SER A 9 -4.53 11.24 6.08
N SER A 10 -3.70 11.79 5.19
CA SER A 10 -4.00 11.94 3.77
C SER A 10 -3.75 10.63 2.99
N TYR A 11 -3.98 10.66 1.68
CA TYR A 11 -3.78 9.52 0.77
C TYR A 11 -2.60 9.79 -0.15
N PRO A 12 -1.83 8.74 -0.53
CA PRO A 12 -0.93 8.87 -1.67
C PRO A 12 -1.70 9.29 -2.92
N PRO A 13 -1.06 10.03 -3.85
CA PRO A 13 -1.73 10.48 -5.06
C PRO A 13 -2.14 9.31 -5.96
N PHE A 14 -3.18 9.55 -6.78
CA PHE A 14 -3.55 8.66 -7.86
C PHE A 14 -2.33 8.36 -8.75
N GLY A 15 -2.13 7.10 -9.09
CA GLY A 15 -0.99 6.65 -9.91
C GLY A 15 0.29 6.38 -9.12
N ALA A 16 0.31 6.56 -7.79
CA ALA A 16 1.45 6.13 -6.99
C ALA A 16 1.67 4.61 -7.14
N SER A 17 2.91 4.23 -7.40
CA SER A 17 3.31 2.84 -7.65
C SER A 17 3.69 2.16 -6.33
N VAL A 18 3.19 0.93 -6.13
CA VAL A 18 3.50 0.09 -4.97
C VAL A 18 4.39 -1.06 -5.41
N GLN A 19 5.61 -1.08 -4.91
CA GLN A 19 6.64 -2.04 -5.28
C GLN A 19 7.02 -2.96 -4.13
N ASN A 20 7.31 -4.22 -4.42
CA ASN A 20 7.84 -5.16 -3.44
C ASN A 20 9.38 -5.00 -3.27
N ALA A 21 9.98 -5.81 -2.40
CA ALA A 21 11.43 -5.82 -2.17
C ALA A 21 12.27 -6.20 -3.42
N GLU A 22 11.66 -6.87 -4.40
CA GLU A 22 12.25 -7.24 -5.69
C GLU A 22 12.11 -6.12 -6.75
N LYS A 23 11.62 -4.93 -6.35
CA LYS A 23 11.31 -3.79 -7.22
C LYS A 23 10.27 -4.10 -8.31
N GLN A 24 9.43 -5.08 -8.07
CA GLN A 24 8.31 -5.39 -8.95
C GLN A 24 7.12 -4.55 -8.51
N GLU A 25 6.50 -3.84 -9.45
CA GLU A 25 5.22 -3.19 -9.21
C GLU A 25 4.14 -4.26 -9.02
N ILE A 26 3.45 -4.20 -7.87
CA ILE A 26 2.42 -5.16 -7.51
C ILE A 26 1.03 -4.51 -7.35
N GLY A 27 0.97 -3.18 -7.48
CA GLY A 27 -0.25 -2.40 -7.42
C GLY A 27 -0.03 -0.92 -7.71
N ILE A 28 -1.13 -0.24 -8.01
CA ILE A 28 -1.20 1.20 -8.25
C ILE A 28 -2.29 1.78 -7.33
N VAL A 29 -2.00 2.95 -6.75
CA VAL A 29 -2.95 3.69 -5.91
C VAL A 29 -3.98 4.39 -6.79
N ASN A 30 -5.26 4.12 -6.53
CA ASN A 30 -6.41 4.83 -7.08
C ASN A 30 -6.86 5.95 -6.14
N ASP A 31 -7.96 6.62 -6.48
CA ASP A 31 -8.62 7.61 -5.64
C ASP A 31 -8.86 7.09 -4.21
N ASP A 32 -8.80 8.00 -3.24
CA ASP A 32 -8.94 7.72 -1.80
C ASP A 32 -7.96 6.66 -1.26
N GLY A 33 -6.78 6.53 -1.87
CA GLY A 33 -5.72 5.62 -1.42
C GLY A 33 -6.03 4.14 -1.67
N GLN A 34 -7.10 3.84 -2.39
CA GLN A 34 -7.51 2.46 -2.68
C GLN A 34 -6.49 1.80 -3.60
N THR A 35 -6.04 0.61 -3.26
CA THR A 35 -4.98 -0.08 -4.01
C THR A 35 -5.33 -1.55 -4.17
N TYR A 36 -5.25 -2.03 -5.42
CA TYR A 36 -5.28 -3.46 -5.68
C TYR A 36 -3.85 -4.00 -5.64
N LEU A 37 -3.61 -4.95 -4.75
CA LEU A 37 -2.29 -5.52 -4.50
C LEU A 37 -2.29 -7.00 -4.87
N SER A 38 -1.40 -7.38 -5.77
CA SER A 38 -1.17 -8.76 -6.20
C SER A 38 0.05 -9.35 -5.49
N GLY A 39 0.08 -10.68 -5.30
CA GLY A 39 1.27 -11.35 -4.75
C GLY A 39 1.67 -10.93 -3.32
N LEU A 40 0.72 -10.40 -2.53
CA LEU A 40 0.93 -9.98 -1.15
C LEU A 40 1.49 -11.12 -0.29
N LYS A 41 2.67 -10.89 0.30
CA LYS A 41 3.29 -11.79 1.29
C LYS A 41 3.11 -11.18 2.70
N PRO A 42 2.62 -11.93 3.69
CA PRO A 42 2.55 -11.45 5.07
C PRO A 42 3.93 -11.00 5.58
N GLY A 43 3.97 -9.88 6.32
CA GLY A 43 5.21 -9.31 6.83
C GLY A 43 6.08 -8.60 5.78
N ALA A 44 5.68 -8.60 4.50
CA ALA A 44 6.46 -7.93 3.47
C ALA A 44 6.46 -6.41 3.64
N LYS A 45 7.59 -5.80 3.31
CA LYS A 45 7.71 -4.35 3.14
C LYS A 45 7.49 -3.99 1.68
N LEU A 46 6.67 -2.97 1.46
CA LEU A 46 6.32 -2.43 0.17
C LEU A 46 6.75 -0.96 0.13
N ASN A 47 7.35 -0.53 -0.97
CA ASN A 47 7.68 0.87 -1.19
C ASN A 47 6.58 1.53 -2.00
N VAL A 48 6.13 2.70 -1.56
CA VAL A 48 5.17 3.53 -2.30
C VAL A 48 5.93 4.70 -2.88
N SER A 49 5.82 4.87 -4.19
CA SER A 49 6.60 5.83 -4.96
C SER A 49 5.71 6.68 -5.86
N TRP A 50 5.99 7.97 -5.89
CA TRP A 50 5.41 8.94 -6.82
C TRP A 50 6.40 10.09 -7.01
N ASP A 51 6.21 10.90 -8.05
CA ASP A 51 7.14 11.94 -8.48
C ASP A 51 8.58 11.44 -8.76
N GLY A 52 8.72 10.14 -9.09
CA GLY A 52 10.00 9.51 -9.40
C GLY A 52 10.80 9.04 -8.19
N GLU A 53 10.31 9.25 -6.96
CA GLU A 53 11.01 8.92 -5.72
C GLU A 53 10.19 7.99 -4.82
N VAL A 54 10.86 7.27 -3.91
CA VAL A 54 10.19 6.52 -2.84
C VAL A 54 9.85 7.48 -1.72
N GLN A 55 8.57 7.56 -1.39
CA GLN A 55 8.05 8.58 -0.49
C GLN A 55 7.71 8.00 0.89
N CYS A 56 7.30 6.74 0.93
CA CYS A 56 7.05 6.03 2.17
C CYS A 56 7.08 4.52 1.97
N ALA A 57 7.11 3.78 3.08
CA ALA A 57 7.04 2.33 3.10
C ALA A 57 5.83 1.83 3.89
N VAL A 58 5.26 0.73 3.41
CA VAL A 58 4.13 0.03 4.02
C VAL A 58 4.61 -1.34 4.47
N THR A 59 4.19 -1.76 5.67
CA THR A 59 4.39 -3.14 6.12
C THR A 59 3.07 -3.90 6.08
N VAL A 60 3.06 -5.03 5.39
CA VAL A 60 1.91 -5.93 5.33
C VAL A 60 1.81 -6.65 6.67
N PRO A 61 0.66 -6.61 7.36
CA PRO A 61 0.47 -7.36 8.60
C PRO A 61 0.70 -8.86 8.42
N GLU A 62 1.32 -9.52 9.40
CA GLU A 62 1.54 -10.97 9.38
C GLU A 62 0.25 -11.77 9.40
N LYS A 63 -0.80 -11.21 10.01
CA LYS A 63 -2.14 -11.79 10.04
C LYS A 63 -3.07 -10.85 9.30
N LEU A 64 -3.65 -11.35 8.21
CA LEU A 64 -4.68 -10.65 7.44
C LEU A 64 -6.06 -10.65 8.14
N SER A 65 -6.08 -10.84 9.46
CA SER A 65 -7.30 -10.90 10.27
C SER A 65 -7.92 -9.53 10.60
N GLY A 66 -7.40 -8.44 10.00
CA GLY A 66 -7.84 -7.05 10.20
C GLY A 66 -8.59 -6.46 9.01
N LEU A 67 -9.16 -7.28 8.13
CA LEU A 67 -10.01 -6.81 7.04
C LEU A 67 -11.20 -6.05 7.63
N ASN A 68 -11.43 -4.82 7.19
CA ASN A 68 -12.65 -4.10 7.56
C ASN A 68 -13.89 -4.82 6.98
N GLN A 69 -15.09 -4.36 7.33
CA GLN A 69 -16.35 -4.98 6.90
C GLN A 69 -16.51 -5.09 5.36
N ASN A 70 -15.67 -4.37 4.60
CA ASN A 70 -15.64 -4.36 3.14
C ASN A 70 -14.49 -5.21 2.55
N GLY A 71 -13.72 -5.94 3.36
CA GLY A 71 -12.60 -6.74 2.89
C GLY A 71 -11.35 -5.92 2.53
N ASN A 72 -11.23 -4.69 3.05
CA ASN A 72 -10.08 -3.82 2.81
C ASN A 72 -9.09 -3.87 3.98
N LEU A 73 -7.81 -3.98 3.63
CA LEU A 73 -6.69 -3.92 4.55
C LEU A 73 -6.19 -2.47 4.67
N LEU A 74 -6.20 -1.90 5.88
CA LEU A 74 -5.56 -0.60 6.12
C LEU A 74 -4.05 -0.78 6.14
N LEU A 75 -3.35 0.04 5.36
CA LEU A 75 -1.91 -0.02 5.13
C LEU A 75 -1.29 1.34 5.46
N PRO A 76 -0.87 1.59 6.70
CA PRO A 76 -0.19 2.82 7.07
C PRO A 76 1.13 2.95 6.31
N CYS A 77 1.34 4.10 5.69
CA CYS A 77 2.59 4.49 5.05
C CYS A 77 3.42 5.32 6.03
N GLN A 78 4.64 4.88 6.28
CA GLN A 78 5.59 5.49 7.21
C GLN A 78 6.88 5.89 6.52
#